data_AF-A0A1Y3MHT0-F1
#
_entry.id   AF-A0A1Y3MHT0-F1
#
_cell.length_a   1.000
_cell.length_b   1.000
_cell.length_c   1.000
_cell.angle_alpha   90.00
_cell.angle_beta   90.00
_cell.angle_gamma   90.00
#
_symmetry.space_group_name_H-M   'P 1'
#
loop_
_entity.id
_entity.type
_entity.pdbx_description
1 polymer ?
#
loop_
_entity_poly.entity_id
_entity_poly.type
_entity_poly.pdbx_seq_one_letter_code
_entity_poly.pdbx_strand_id
1 'polypeptide(L)'
;MVLKKKASRARRQLIAYEQPKSSISEQYRNVRTNIEFASVDKKIRSLIVTSANSSEGKTTTAANIAIVFAQQGKKVLLIDADLRKPALHQMLQVENVFGLTSVLTRSKTLETCVENTNIRNLNFLPCGPIPPNPAELLGSNSMKDLLSGAYGMYDLVIFDTSPILPVTDAQVMANQCDASVLVVRSGVTEKDTAIKAKQALDGAKGILLGVILNDKEQTGSEYYYYSSN
;
A
#
# COMPACT_ATOMS: atom_id res chain seq x y z
N MET A 1 -1.56 -29.75 -1.19
CA MET A 1 -0.50 -29.28 -2.13
C MET A 1 -0.78 -27.88 -2.70
N VAL A 2 -2.03 -27.52 -3.02
CA VAL A 2 -2.43 -26.20 -3.58
C VAL A 2 -2.21 -25.03 -2.60
N LEU A 3 -2.54 -25.19 -1.31
CA LEU A 3 -2.37 -24.15 -0.28
C LEU A 3 -0.89 -23.75 -0.07
N LYS A 4 0.04 -24.73 -0.03
CA LYS A 4 1.49 -24.48 0.04
C LYS A 4 2.02 -23.73 -1.19
N LYS A 5 1.54 -24.05 -2.41
CA LYS A 5 1.90 -23.32 -3.63
C LYS A 5 1.40 -21.86 -3.61
N LYS A 6 0.17 -21.62 -3.15
CA LYS A 6 -0.43 -20.27 -3.06
C LYS A 6 0.31 -19.38 -2.05
N ALA A 7 0.64 -19.91 -0.87
CA ALA A 7 1.47 -19.22 0.13
C ALA A 7 2.88 -18.92 -0.39
N SER A 8 3.52 -19.85 -1.12
CA SER A 8 4.84 -19.60 -1.73
C SER A 8 4.83 -18.50 -2.79
N ARG A 9 3.72 -18.36 -3.55
CA ARG A 9 3.55 -17.30 -4.56
C ARG A 9 3.25 -15.95 -3.92
N ALA A 10 2.44 -15.92 -2.87
CA ALA A 10 2.15 -14.70 -2.11
C ALA A 10 3.42 -14.16 -1.41
N ARG A 11 4.26 -15.06 -0.89
CA ARG A 11 5.53 -14.66 -0.25
C ARG A 11 6.58 -14.15 -1.25
N ARG A 12 6.64 -14.72 -2.45
CA ARG A 12 7.47 -14.22 -3.56
C ARG A 12 7.13 -12.79 -3.99
N GLN A 13 5.96 -12.27 -3.62
CA GLN A 13 5.58 -10.89 -3.91
C GLN A 13 6.26 -9.89 -2.94
N LEU A 14 6.80 -10.33 -1.79
CA LEU A 14 7.57 -9.49 -0.87
C LEU A 14 9.05 -9.43 -1.27
N ILE A 15 9.33 -9.08 -2.52
CA ILE A 15 10.65 -9.16 -3.13
C ILE A 15 11.71 -8.32 -2.38
N ALA A 16 11.33 -7.15 -1.85
CA ALA A 16 12.21 -6.29 -1.05
C ALA A 16 12.69 -6.97 0.25
N TYR A 17 11.95 -7.97 0.75
CA TYR A 17 12.33 -8.76 1.92
C TYR A 17 13.02 -10.07 1.54
N GLU A 18 12.47 -10.81 0.58
CA GLU A 18 12.98 -12.13 0.19
C GLU A 18 14.28 -12.06 -0.63
N GLN A 19 14.44 -11.03 -1.46
CA GLN A 19 15.61 -10.82 -2.32
C GLN A 19 16.09 -9.37 -2.25
N PRO A 20 16.55 -8.90 -1.06
CA PRO A 20 16.81 -7.48 -0.83
C PRO A 20 17.84 -6.92 -1.80
N LYS A 21 18.78 -7.70 -2.34
CA LYS A 21 19.80 -7.24 -3.29
C LYS A 21 19.38 -7.29 -4.76
N SER A 22 18.12 -7.61 -5.06
CA SER A 22 17.64 -7.71 -6.45
C SER A 22 17.48 -6.33 -7.09
N SER A 23 17.58 -6.26 -8.42
CA SER A 23 17.32 -5.02 -9.17
C SER A 23 15.92 -4.48 -8.93
N ILE A 24 14.93 -5.35 -8.74
CA ILE A 24 13.55 -4.97 -8.40
C ILE A 24 13.48 -4.31 -7.02
N SER A 25 14.20 -4.85 -6.04
CA SER A 25 14.29 -4.23 -4.70
C SER A 25 14.95 -2.85 -4.74
N GLU A 26 15.96 -2.65 -5.59
CA GLU A 26 16.53 -1.31 -5.83
C GLU A 26 15.52 -0.35 -6.47
N GLN A 27 14.65 -0.81 -7.38
CA GLN A 27 13.57 0.04 -7.91
C GLN A 27 12.61 0.52 -6.80
N TYR A 28 12.28 -0.35 -5.84
CA TYR A 28 11.48 0.09 -4.68
C TYR A 28 12.24 1.09 -3.79
N ARG A 29 13.57 0.97 -3.65
CA ARG A 29 14.38 1.98 -2.96
C ARG A 29 14.40 3.32 -3.70
N ASN A 30 14.45 3.31 -5.02
CA ASN A 30 14.33 4.53 -5.83
C ASN A 30 12.95 5.18 -5.63
N VAL A 31 11.87 4.39 -5.62
CA VAL A 31 10.51 4.88 -5.31
C VAL A 31 10.47 5.53 -3.93
N ARG A 32 11.03 4.87 -2.90
CA ARG A 32 11.12 5.42 -1.54
C ARG A 32 11.83 6.78 -1.54
N THR A 33 13.00 6.88 -2.17
CA THR A 33 13.76 8.13 -2.27
C THR A 33 12.98 9.23 -2.99
N ASN A 34 12.26 8.90 -4.07
CA ASN A 34 11.42 9.87 -4.77
C ASN A 34 10.24 10.36 -3.92
N ILE A 35 9.62 9.48 -3.12
CA ILE A 35 8.57 9.87 -2.16
C ILE A 35 9.15 10.82 -1.11
N GLU A 36 10.36 10.55 -0.60
CA GLU A 36 11.02 11.44 0.36
C GLU A 36 11.36 12.81 -0.25
N PHE A 37 11.83 12.86 -1.50
CA PHE A 37 12.07 14.12 -2.20
C PHE A 37 10.79 14.90 -2.48
N ALA A 38 9.67 14.22 -2.74
CA ALA A 38 8.37 14.88 -2.88
C ALA A 38 7.84 15.43 -1.54
N SER A 39 8.44 15.05 -0.41
CA SER A 39 8.02 15.43 0.95
C SER A 39 8.87 16.55 1.60
N VAL A 40 9.79 17.18 0.86
CA VAL A 40 10.75 18.16 1.41
C VAL A 40 10.06 19.31 2.14
N ASP A 41 8.98 19.86 1.58
CA ASP A 41 8.26 20.99 2.16
C ASP A 41 7.11 20.57 3.11
N LYS A 42 6.69 19.30 3.05
CA LYS A 42 5.58 18.78 3.84
C LYS A 42 5.84 17.35 4.28
N LYS A 43 5.93 17.15 5.60
CA LYS A 43 6.08 15.81 6.18
C LYS A 43 4.88 14.93 5.79
N ILE A 44 5.13 13.92 4.98
CA ILE A 44 4.16 12.88 4.63
C ILE A 44 4.17 11.82 5.73
N ARG A 45 3.07 11.72 6.48
CA ARG A 45 2.88 10.70 7.53
C ARG A 45 1.94 9.59 7.08
N SER A 46 1.08 9.84 6.08
CA SER A 46 0.25 8.80 5.46
C SER A 46 0.35 8.79 3.95
N LEU A 47 0.34 7.59 3.39
CA LEU A 47 0.42 7.34 1.95
C LEU A 47 -0.61 6.28 1.58
N ILE A 48 -1.51 6.60 0.64
CA ILE A 48 -2.35 5.57 0.01
C ILE A 48 -1.67 5.05 -1.26
N VAL A 49 -1.83 3.75 -1.51
CA VAL A 49 -1.49 3.12 -2.77
C VAL A 49 -2.78 2.60 -3.39
N THR A 50 -3.08 3.06 -4.60
CA THR A 50 -4.24 2.65 -5.37
C THR A 50 -3.85 2.37 -6.82
N SER A 51 -4.80 1.92 -7.61
CA SER A 51 -4.64 1.66 -9.04
C SER A 51 -5.94 2.01 -9.76
N ALA A 52 -5.91 2.06 -11.08
CA ALA A 52 -7.11 2.37 -11.84
C ALA A 52 -8.13 1.23 -11.75
N ASN A 53 -7.64 -0.01 -11.90
CA ASN A 53 -8.44 -1.23 -11.88
C ASN A 53 -7.86 -2.31 -10.96
N SER A 54 -8.64 -3.38 -10.76
CA SER A 54 -8.18 -4.57 -10.04
C SER A 54 -6.98 -5.22 -10.73
N SER A 55 -6.13 -5.89 -9.94
CA SER A 55 -5.02 -6.72 -10.45
C SER A 55 -3.90 -5.96 -11.16
N GLU A 56 -3.70 -4.68 -10.84
CA GLU A 56 -2.60 -3.86 -11.37
C GLU A 56 -1.33 -3.87 -10.49
N GLY A 57 -1.38 -4.52 -9.32
CA GLY A 57 -0.23 -4.71 -8.43
C GLY A 57 -0.10 -3.71 -7.28
N LYS A 58 -1.16 -2.95 -6.98
CA LYS A 58 -1.22 -2.02 -5.83
C LYS A 58 -0.82 -2.64 -4.50
N THR A 59 -1.36 -3.83 -4.17
CA THR A 59 -1.11 -4.53 -2.91
C THR A 59 0.35 -4.95 -2.76
N THR A 60 0.92 -5.52 -3.82
CA THR A 60 2.34 -5.88 -3.86
C THR A 60 3.23 -4.64 -3.75
N THR A 61 2.87 -3.57 -4.43
CA THR A 61 3.59 -2.31 -4.40
C THR A 61 3.55 -1.66 -3.01
N ALA A 62 2.38 -1.59 -2.38
CA ALA A 62 2.21 -1.07 -1.03
C ALA A 62 3.08 -1.82 -0.01
N ALA A 63 3.06 -3.15 -0.06
CA ALA A 63 3.86 -3.98 0.84
C ALA A 63 5.37 -3.74 0.65
N ASN A 64 5.87 -3.70 -0.59
CA ASN A 64 7.30 -3.51 -0.83
C ASN A 64 7.76 -2.08 -0.52
N ILE A 65 6.93 -1.06 -0.76
CA ILE A 65 7.21 0.32 -0.32
C ILE A 65 7.32 0.36 1.22
N ALA A 66 6.39 -0.28 1.93
CA ALA A 66 6.43 -0.35 3.38
C ALA A 66 7.71 -1.03 3.89
N ILE A 67 8.12 -2.12 3.25
CA ILE A 67 9.36 -2.85 3.58
C ILE A 67 10.59 -1.95 3.40
N VAL A 68 10.74 -1.25 2.28
CA VAL A 68 11.96 -0.44 2.04
C VAL A 68 12.04 0.80 2.95
N PHE A 69 10.91 1.33 3.41
CA PHE A 69 10.89 2.36 4.47
C PHE A 69 11.24 1.77 5.84
N ALA A 70 10.71 0.60 6.19
CA ALA A 70 11.04 -0.09 7.43
C ALA A 70 12.54 -0.46 7.52
N GLN A 71 13.12 -0.90 6.40
CA GLN A 71 14.56 -1.17 6.25
C GLN A 71 15.43 0.08 6.44
N GLN A 72 14.91 1.28 6.16
CA GLN A 72 15.59 2.55 6.43
C GLN A 72 15.55 2.94 7.91
N GLY A 73 14.83 2.17 8.75
CA GLY A 73 14.71 2.42 10.19
C GLY A 73 13.42 3.12 10.61
N LYS A 74 12.54 3.51 9.67
CA LYS A 74 11.24 4.11 10.02
C LYS A 74 10.31 3.06 10.65
N LYS A 75 9.57 3.45 11.68
CA LYS A 75 8.44 2.67 12.19
C LYS A 75 7.27 2.81 11.21
N VAL A 76 6.99 1.75 10.47
CA VAL A 76 5.95 1.75 9.44
C VAL A 76 4.76 0.92 9.89
N LEU A 77 3.56 1.48 9.75
CA LEU A 77 2.30 0.74 9.83
C LEU A 77 1.74 0.54 8.43
N LEU A 78 1.66 -0.70 7.97
CA LEU A 78 0.95 -1.06 6.75
C LEU A 78 -0.49 -1.48 7.10
N ILE A 79 -1.47 -0.96 6.38
CA ILE A 79 -2.90 -1.19 6.64
C ILE A 79 -3.56 -1.73 5.36
N ASP A 80 -4.29 -2.84 5.49
CA ASP A 80 -5.16 -3.36 4.43
C ASP A 80 -6.51 -2.64 4.48
N ALA A 81 -6.64 -1.57 3.68
CA ALA A 81 -7.85 -0.77 3.53
C ALA A 81 -8.65 -1.11 2.26
N ASP A 82 -8.31 -2.22 1.57
CA ASP A 82 -9.19 -2.83 0.57
C ASP A 82 -10.24 -3.68 1.30
N LEU A 83 -11.22 -3.00 1.91
CA LEU A 83 -12.30 -3.62 2.68
C LEU A 83 -13.24 -4.49 1.83
N ARG A 84 -13.00 -4.60 0.52
CA ARG A 84 -13.82 -5.39 -0.42
C ARG A 84 -13.11 -6.68 -0.80
N LYS A 85 -11.81 -6.63 -1.08
CA LYS A 85 -10.99 -7.78 -1.49
C LYS A 85 -9.62 -7.78 -0.78
N PRO A 86 -9.59 -7.89 0.56
CA PRO A 86 -8.34 -7.82 1.32
C PRO A 86 -7.42 -8.97 0.97
N ALA A 87 -6.13 -8.68 0.82
CA ALA A 87 -5.15 -9.63 0.32
C ALA A 87 -3.80 -9.59 1.05
N LEU A 88 -3.48 -8.52 1.80
CA LEU A 88 -2.18 -8.36 2.45
C LEU A 88 -1.93 -9.41 3.53
N HIS A 89 -2.97 -9.79 4.28
CA HIS A 89 -2.86 -10.80 5.34
C HIS A 89 -2.30 -12.14 4.81
N GLN A 90 -2.64 -12.53 3.57
CA GLN A 90 -2.11 -13.74 2.94
C GLN A 90 -0.63 -13.59 2.57
N MET A 91 -0.22 -12.40 2.13
CA MET A 91 1.17 -12.10 1.78
C MET A 91 2.07 -12.08 3.01
N LEU A 92 1.58 -11.49 4.10
CA LEU A 92 2.31 -11.34 5.37
C LEU A 92 2.18 -12.56 6.29
N GLN A 93 1.34 -13.53 5.94
CA GLN A 93 1.07 -14.74 6.72
C GLN A 93 0.51 -14.42 8.12
N VAL A 94 -0.39 -13.44 8.16
CA VAL A 94 -1.08 -12.96 9.37
C VAL A 94 -2.56 -13.33 9.30
N GLU A 95 -3.18 -13.59 10.45
CA GLU A 95 -4.62 -13.86 10.51
C GLU A 95 -5.44 -12.58 10.26
N ASN A 96 -6.62 -12.72 9.65
CA ASN A 96 -7.52 -11.61 9.31
C ASN A 96 -8.83 -11.68 10.11
N VAL A 97 -8.73 -11.98 11.42
CA VAL A 97 -9.89 -12.15 12.31
C VAL A 97 -10.39 -10.81 12.84
N PHE A 98 -9.47 -9.99 13.35
CA PHE A 98 -9.70 -8.61 13.76
C PHE A 98 -8.76 -7.71 12.98
N GLY A 99 -9.13 -6.45 12.78
CA GLY A 99 -8.34 -5.54 11.95
C GLY A 99 -8.97 -4.16 11.84
N LEU A 100 -8.72 -3.49 10.73
CA LEU A 100 -9.21 -2.14 10.43
C LEU A 100 -10.71 -2.00 10.70
N THR A 101 -11.55 -2.90 10.19
CA THR A 101 -12.99 -2.87 10.45
C THR A 101 -13.32 -2.95 11.94
N SER A 102 -12.61 -3.79 12.69
CA SER A 102 -12.82 -3.94 14.14
C SER A 102 -12.48 -2.66 14.90
N VAL A 103 -11.42 -1.96 14.49
CA VAL A 103 -11.01 -0.68 15.08
C VAL A 103 -12.00 0.42 14.72
N LEU A 104 -12.40 0.53 13.45
CA LEU A 104 -13.31 1.58 12.98
C LEU A 104 -14.74 1.42 13.54
N THR A 105 -15.14 0.20 13.87
CA THR A 105 -16.41 -0.08 14.57
C THR A 105 -16.29 0.02 16.09
N ARG A 106 -15.10 0.39 16.62
CA ARG A 106 -14.80 0.51 18.05
C ARG A 106 -15.02 -0.77 18.85
N SER A 107 -15.03 -1.92 18.18
CA SER A 107 -15.12 -3.23 18.84
C SER A 107 -13.79 -3.68 19.45
N LYS A 108 -12.68 -3.11 18.96
CA LYS A 108 -11.30 -3.36 19.41
C LYS A 108 -10.48 -2.07 19.32
N THR A 109 -9.34 -2.02 20.01
CA THR A 109 -8.39 -0.90 19.88
C THR A 109 -7.34 -1.19 18.80
N LEU A 110 -6.68 -0.15 18.31
CA LEU A 110 -5.61 -0.26 17.31
C LEU A 110 -4.51 -1.21 17.78
N GLU A 111 -4.03 -1.04 19.01
CA GLU A 111 -2.92 -1.80 19.59
C GLU A 111 -3.22 -3.29 19.66
N THR A 112 -4.50 -3.65 19.91
CA THR A 112 -4.93 -5.06 19.99
C THR A 112 -5.13 -5.72 18.63
N CYS A 113 -5.26 -4.94 17.55
CA CYS A 113 -5.48 -5.45 16.19
C CYS A 113 -4.23 -5.35 15.31
N VAL A 114 -3.22 -4.58 15.73
CA VAL A 114 -1.96 -4.49 15.02
C VAL A 114 -1.10 -5.71 15.32
N GLU A 115 -0.61 -6.31 14.25
CA GLU A 115 0.25 -7.48 14.30
C GLU A 115 1.70 -7.10 14.02
N ASN A 116 2.62 -7.78 14.68
CA ASN A 116 4.05 -7.70 14.34
C ASN A 116 4.31 -8.57 13.12
N THR A 117 4.99 -8.02 12.13
CA THR A 117 5.46 -8.82 10.99
C THR A 117 6.83 -9.44 11.29
N ASN A 118 7.27 -10.38 10.46
CA ASN A 118 8.64 -10.90 10.51
C ASN A 118 9.69 -9.88 10.00
N ILE A 119 9.27 -8.65 9.68
CA ILE A 119 10.11 -7.60 9.10
C ILE A 119 10.28 -6.51 10.17
N ARG A 120 11.54 -6.27 10.56
CA ARG A 120 11.86 -5.27 11.58
C ARG A 120 11.30 -3.89 11.20
N ASN A 121 10.73 -3.19 12.18
CA ASN A 121 10.07 -1.88 12.07
C ASN A 121 8.83 -1.84 11.18
N LEU A 122 8.30 -2.99 10.74
CA LEU A 122 7.06 -3.06 9.99
C LEU A 122 5.97 -3.75 10.82
N ASN A 123 4.94 -2.98 11.14
CA ASN A 123 3.71 -3.47 11.73
C ASN A 123 2.61 -3.53 10.68
N PHE A 124 1.62 -4.40 10.91
CA PHE A 124 0.53 -4.62 9.98
C PHE A 124 -0.82 -4.57 10.68
N LEU A 125 -1.74 -3.76 10.16
CA LEU A 125 -3.15 -3.83 10.52
C LEU A 125 -3.90 -4.56 9.39
N PRO A 126 -4.31 -5.82 9.58
CA PRO A 126 -5.18 -6.52 8.64
C PRO A 126 -6.52 -5.80 8.45
N CYS A 127 -7.27 -6.16 7.41
CA CYS A 127 -8.60 -5.60 7.14
C CYS A 127 -9.59 -5.96 8.27
N GLY A 128 -9.52 -7.20 8.76
CA GLY A 128 -10.54 -7.79 9.62
C GLY A 128 -11.79 -8.19 8.82
N PRO A 129 -12.95 -8.31 9.48
CA PRO A 129 -14.21 -8.69 8.83
C PRO A 129 -14.62 -7.70 7.74
N ILE A 130 -15.18 -8.20 6.64
CA ILE A 130 -15.68 -7.36 5.54
C ILE A 130 -16.96 -6.65 5.99
N PRO A 131 -17.00 -5.30 6.05
CA PRO A 131 -18.20 -4.57 6.44
C PRO A 131 -19.19 -4.45 5.28
N PRO A 132 -20.49 -4.23 5.56
CA PRO A 132 -21.49 -3.99 4.52
C PRO A 132 -21.35 -2.61 3.85
N ASN A 133 -20.68 -1.65 4.51
CA ASN A 133 -20.58 -0.24 4.12
C ASN A 133 -19.12 0.29 4.15
N PRO A 134 -18.23 -0.18 3.25
CA PRO A 134 -16.80 0.18 3.26
C PRO A 134 -16.50 1.67 3.20
N ALA A 135 -17.11 2.40 2.26
CA ALA A 135 -16.77 3.79 1.98
C ALA A 135 -17.15 4.71 3.15
N GLU A 136 -18.32 4.48 3.75
CA GLU A 136 -18.80 5.20 4.92
C GLU A 136 -17.89 4.97 6.13
N LEU A 137 -17.43 3.74 6.31
CA LEU A 137 -16.55 3.38 7.42
C LEU A 137 -15.16 4.05 7.26
N LEU A 138 -14.60 4.03 6.05
CA LEU A 138 -13.33 4.69 5.72
C LEU A 138 -13.45 6.23 5.81
N GLY A 139 -14.62 6.79 5.50
CA GLY A 139 -14.89 8.24 5.61
C GLY A 139 -15.29 8.71 7.01
N SER A 140 -15.34 7.81 7.98
CA SER A 140 -15.86 8.10 9.31
C SER A 140 -14.89 8.92 10.16
N ASN A 141 -15.42 9.56 11.22
CA ASN A 141 -14.58 10.18 12.25
C ASN A 141 -13.68 9.14 12.94
N SER A 142 -14.08 7.87 13.01
CA SER A 142 -13.25 6.82 13.58
C SER A 142 -11.98 6.57 12.76
N MET A 143 -12.00 6.81 11.44
CA MET A 143 -10.79 6.76 10.61
C MET A 143 -9.83 7.91 10.94
N LYS A 144 -10.37 9.11 11.18
CA LYS A 144 -9.57 10.27 11.62
C LYS A 144 -8.93 10.02 12.98
N ASP A 145 -9.69 9.44 13.92
CA ASP A 145 -9.19 9.03 15.24
C ASP A 145 -8.05 8.00 15.09
N LEU A 146 -8.23 7.00 14.23
CA LEU A 146 -7.21 5.99 13.93
C LEU A 146 -5.94 6.61 13.35
N LEU A 147 -6.06 7.49 12.36
CA LEU A 147 -4.91 8.21 11.78
C LEU A 147 -4.16 9.01 12.84
N SER A 148 -4.89 9.76 13.68
CA SER A 148 -4.29 10.55 14.76
C SER A 148 -3.53 9.67 15.76
N GLY A 149 -4.11 8.54 16.17
CA GLY A 149 -3.45 7.58 17.06
C GLY A 149 -2.22 6.96 16.40
N ALA A 150 -2.34 6.53 15.14
CA ALA A 150 -1.24 5.93 14.40
C ALA A 150 -0.06 6.91 14.21
N TYR A 151 -0.32 8.20 13.97
CA TYR A 151 0.74 9.22 13.86
C TYR A 151 1.52 9.45 15.15
N GLY A 152 0.98 9.09 16.32
CA GLY A 152 1.70 9.13 17.58
C GLY A 152 2.68 7.97 17.77
N MET A 153 2.51 6.88 17.02
CA MET A 153 3.24 5.62 17.20
C MET A 153 4.19 5.29 16.04
N TYR A 154 3.86 5.77 14.84
CA TYR A 154 4.52 5.41 13.58
C TYR A 154 5.03 6.64 12.85
N ASP A 155 6.16 6.49 12.17
CA ASP A 155 6.76 7.53 11.34
C ASP A 155 6.01 7.66 10.00
N LEU A 156 5.46 6.55 9.50
CA LEU A 156 4.74 6.46 8.24
C LEU A 156 3.63 5.40 8.31
N VAL A 157 2.44 5.74 7.84
CA VAL A 157 1.30 4.85 7.69
C VAL A 157 1.00 4.66 6.21
N ILE A 158 1.00 3.42 5.72
CA ILE A 158 0.74 3.10 4.31
C ILE A 158 -0.55 2.31 4.21
N PHE A 159 -1.44 2.72 3.32
CA PHE A 159 -2.71 2.06 3.07
C PHE A 159 -2.68 1.39 1.69
N ASP A 160 -2.87 0.07 1.63
CA ASP A 160 -3.35 -0.58 0.41
C ASP A 160 -4.85 -0.37 0.31
N THR A 161 -5.31 0.24 -0.78
CA THR A 161 -6.74 0.59 -0.96
C THR A 161 -7.35 -0.22 -2.10
N SER A 162 -8.68 -0.18 -2.25
CA SER A 162 -9.32 -0.73 -3.46
C SER A 162 -8.97 0.12 -4.70
N PRO A 163 -9.17 -0.39 -5.93
CA PRO A 163 -8.96 0.40 -7.14
C PRO A 163 -9.93 1.59 -7.19
N ILE A 164 -9.46 2.72 -7.72
CA ILE A 164 -10.17 4.00 -7.59
C ILE A 164 -11.35 4.19 -8.55
N LEU A 165 -11.38 3.49 -9.69
CA LEU A 165 -12.46 3.65 -10.67
C LEU A 165 -13.74 2.86 -10.34
N PRO A 166 -13.66 1.60 -9.87
CA PRO A 166 -14.86 0.83 -9.59
C PRO A 166 -15.63 1.29 -8.35
N VAL A 167 -14.95 1.88 -7.37
CA VAL A 167 -15.51 2.23 -6.06
C VAL A 167 -14.82 3.48 -5.48
N THR A 168 -15.50 4.16 -4.56
CA THR A 168 -15.08 5.47 -4.03
C THR A 168 -14.14 5.37 -2.84
N ASP A 169 -13.86 4.18 -2.32
CA ASP A 169 -13.09 3.98 -1.09
C ASP A 169 -11.72 4.68 -1.13
N ALA A 170 -10.97 4.53 -2.23
CA ALA A 170 -9.67 5.18 -2.41
C ALA A 170 -9.78 6.70 -2.53
N GLN A 171 -10.85 7.25 -3.11
CA GLN A 171 -11.09 8.70 -3.14
C GLN A 171 -11.35 9.25 -1.73
N VAL A 172 -12.17 8.55 -0.94
CA VAL A 172 -12.46 8.92 0.45
C VAL A 172 -11.19 8.90 1.30
N MET A 173 -10.32 7.90 1.10
CA MET A 173 -9.02 7.84 1.77
C MET A 173 -8.04 8.92 1.27
N ALA A 174 -8.02 9.20 -0.03
CA ALA A 174 -7.13 10.21 -0.62
C ALA A 174 -7.36 11.61 -0.04
N ASN A 175 -8.60 11.93 0.35
CA ASN A 175 -8.94 13.20 0.99
C ASN A 175 -8.42 13.32 2.44
N GLN A 176 -8.21 12.19 3.12
CA GLN A 176 -7.84 12.13 4.54
C GLN A 176 -6.34 11.87 4.76
N CYS A 177 -5.66 11.29 3.77
CA CYS A 177 -4.22 11.01 3.82
C CYS A 177 -3.39 12.14 3.23
N ASP A 178 -2.11 12.21 3.62
CA ASP A 178 -1.21 13.27 3.19
C ASP A 178 -0.87 13.17 1.70
N ALA A 179 -0.82 11.95 1.16
CA ALA A 179 -0.39 11.68 -0.20
C ALA A 179 -0.93 10.36 -0.78
N SER A 180 -0.88 10.26 -2.10
CA SER A 180 -1.31 9.11 -2.90
C SER A 180 -0.26 8.73 -3.94
N VAL A 181 -0.15 7.44 -4.23
CA VAL A 181 0.59 6.89 -5.37
C VAL A 181 -0.35 6.04 -6.23
N LEU A 182 -0.31 6.27 -7.54
CA LEU A 182 -1.09 5.51 -8.51
C LEU A 182 -0.24 4.42 -9.15
N VAL A 183 -0.66 3.17 -9.06
CA VAL A 183 -0.04 2.04 -9.75
C VAL A 183 -0.73 1.84 -11.09
N VAL A 184 0.06 1.78 -12.16
CA VAL A 184 -0.37 1.54 -13.54
C VAL A 184 0.36 0.31 -14.05
N ARG A 185 -0.34 -0.63 -14.66
CA ARG A 185 0.28 -1.87 -15.15
C ARG A 185 0.70 -1.72 -16.61
N SER A 186 1.99 -1.89 -16.87
CA SER A 186 2.59 -1.82 -18.20
C SER A 186 1.93 -2.81 -19.16
N GLY A 187 1.62 -2.35 -20.37
CA GLY A 187 0.99 -3.18 -21.42
C GLY A 187 -0.45 -3.62 -21.13
N VAL A 188 -1.05 -3.22 -20.00
CA VAL A 188 -2.40 -3.64 -19.59
C VAL A 188 -3.31 -2.45 -19.32
N THR A 189 -2.87 -1.47 -18.53
CA THR A 189 -3.70 -0.31 -18.21
C THR A 189 -3.70 0.65 -19.41
N GLU A 190 -4.88 0.92 -19.96
CA GLU A 190 -5.04 1.91 -21.03
C GLU A 190 -4.74 3.33 -20.53
N LYS A 191 -4.18 4.16 -21.40
CA LYS A 191 -3.82 5.55 -21.08
C LYS A 191 -5.00 6.35 -20.55
N ASP A 192 -6.16 6.24 -21.19
CA ASP A 192 -7.37 6.97 -20.80
C ASP A 192 -7.90 6.51 -19.44
N THR A 193 -7.75 5.22 -19.13
CA THR A 193 -8.07 4.67 -17.81
C THR A 193 -7.16 5.26 -16.73
N ALA A 194 -5.85 5.36 -16.99
CA ALA A 194 -4.91 5.97 -16.05
C ALA A 194 -5.21 7.48 -15.85
N ILE A 195 -5.57 8.19 -16.92
CA ILE A 195 -5.98 9.60 -16.84
C ILE A 195 -7.25 9.76 -15.99
N LYS A 196 -8.26 8.92 -16.18
CA LYS A 196 -9.48 8.92 -15.36
C LYS A 196 -9.18 8.66 -13.88
N ALA A 197 -8.26 7.73 -13.59
CA ALA A 197 -7.85 7.43 -12.22
C ALA A 197 -7.16 8.65 -11.56
N LYS A 198 -6.29 9.34 -12.30
CA LYS A 198 -5.71 10.63 -11.84
C LYS A 198 -6.81 11.68 -11.59
N GLN A 199 -7.74 11.85 -12.52
CA GLN A 199 -8.85 12.80 -12.37
C GLN A 199 -9.72 12.49 -11.14
N ALA A 200 -9.93 11.22 -10.82
CA ALA A 200 -10.66 10.79 -9.62
C ALA A 200 -9.91 11.16 -8.32
N LEU A 201 -8.58 11.05 -8.29
CA LEU A 201 -7.75 11.54 -7.18
C LEU A 201 -7.80 13.06 -7.07
N ASP A 202 -7.65 13.78 -8.18
CA ASP A 202 -7.70 15.24 -8.23
C ASP A 202 -9.07 15.76 -7.72
N GLY A 203 -10.17 15.15 -8.17
CA GLY A 203 -11.52 15.47 -7.74
C GLY A 203 -11.77 15.20 -6.25
N ALA A 204 -11.07 14.21 -5.67
CA ALA A 204 -11.09 13.94 -4.24
C ALA A 204 -10.20 14.90 -3.42
N LYS A 205 -9.49 15.84 -4.08
CA LYS A 205 -8.46 16.71 -3.50
C LYS A 205 -7.29 15.93 -2.88
N GLY A 206 -7.04 14.72 -3.37
CA GLY A 206 -5.89 13.92 -2.97
C GLY A 206 -4.60 14.42 -3.61
N ILE A 207 -3.49 14.42 -2.87
CA ILE A 207 -2.18 14.80 -3.40
C ILE A 207 -1.55 13.57 -4.08
N LEU A 208 -1.54 13.53 -5.40
CA LEU A 208 -0.84 12.48 -6.15
C LEU A 208 0.65 12.82 -6.29
N LEU A 209 1.53 12.04 -5.63
CA LEU A 209 2.99 12.24 -5.73
C LEU A 209 3.53 11.81 -7.10
N GLY A 210 2.90 10.81 -7.70
CA GLY A 210 3.35 10.25 -8.96
C GLY A 210 2.76 8.88 -9.25
N VAL A 211 3.29 8.27 -10.31
CA VAL A 211 2.83 6.99 -10.86
C VAL A 211 3.95 5.96 -10.74
N ILE A 212 3.58 4.73 -10.37
CA ILE A 212 4.45 3.56 -10.45
C ILE A 212 3.99 2.72 -11.63
N LEU A 213 4.86 2.58 -12.64
CA LEU A 213 4.66 1.65 -13.73
C LEU A 213 5.08 0.24 -13.29
N ASN A 214 4.10 -0.60 -12.99
CA ASN A 214 4.30 -1.98 -12.56
C ASN A 214 4.32 -2.95 -13.75
N ASP A 215 4.94 -4.12 -13.58
CA ASP A 215 4.98 -5.20 -14.59
C ASP A 215 5.63 -4.79 -15.92
N LYS A 216 6.57 -3.83 -15.89
CA LYS A 216 7.38 -3.46 -17.05
C LYS A 216 8.34 -4.61 -17.40
N GLU A 217 8.28 -5.11 -18.63
CA GLU A 217 9.27 -6.04 -19.15
C GLU A 217 10.65 -5.40 -19.18
N GLN A 218 11.67 -6.14 -18.71
CA GLN A 218 13.05 -5.67 -18.76
C GLN A 218 13.63 -5.96 -20.15
N THR A 219 13.87 -4.91 -20.94
CA THR A 219 14.61 -5.00 -22.20
C THR A 219 16.12 -4.99 -21.92
N GLY A 220 16.87 -5.92 -22.53
CA GLY A 220 18.23 -6.30 -22.14
C GLY A 220 19.32 -5.22 -22.09
N SER A 221 19.10 -4.02 -22.63
CA SER A 221 20.08 -2.92 -22.62
C SER A 221 20.20 -2.21 -21.26
N GLU A 222 19.14 -2.20 -20.44
CA GLU A 222 19.17 -1.55 -19.10
C GLU A 222 19.90 -2.43 -18.06
N TYR A 223 20.00 -3.75 -18.27
CA TYR A 223 20.56 -4.71 -17.31
C TYR A 223 22.10 -4.68 -17.25
N TYR A 224 22.77 -4.44 -18.37
CA TYR A 224 24.24 -4.41 -18.44
C TYR A 224 24.86 -3.24 -17.64
N TYR A 225 24.17 -2.12 -17.54
CA TYR A 225 24.65 -0.97 -16.78
C TYR A 225 24.62 -1.17 -15.26
N TYR A 226 23.66 -1.95 -14.73
CA TYR A 226 23.50 -2.16 -13.30
C TYR A 226 24.16 -3.45 -12.76
N SER A 227 24.59 -4.36 -13.64
CA SER A 227 25.31 -5.58 -13.26
C SER A 227 26.82 -5.40 -13.10
N SER A 228 27.33 -4.20 -13.44
CA SER A 228 28.75 -3.90 -13.56
C SER A 228 29.31 -3.07 -12.39
N ASN A 229 28.53 -2.83 -11.34
CA ASN A 229 28.95 -2.13 -10.11
C ASN A 229 28.74 -3.01 -8.88
#